data_AF-A0AAE4NTY2-F1
#
_entry.id   AF-A0AAE4NTY2-F1
#
_cell.length_a   1.000
_cell.length_b   1.000
_cell.length_c   1.000
_cell.angle_alpha   90.00
_cell.angle_beta   90.00
_cell.angle_gamma   90.00
#
_symmetry.space_group_name_H-M   'P 1'
#
loop_
_entity.id
_entity.type
_entity.pdbx_description
1 polymer ?
#
loop_
_entity_poly.entity_id
_entity_poly.type
_entity_poly.pdbx_seq_one_letter_code
_entity_poly.pdbx_strand_id
1 'polypeptide(L)'
;MKITVWARGRWRKVTFSVSDELWERIEEVSRKWGFKPEEAVRIILLDGYLDEEADEREIEKLEREIGELEERLYKLEGKWSPLKFRSYYSALDNQNLAITLSGLTAENRRLRGMLNLPERDFSRAEELIHYYMALGDRGFKGETGTGGKRGEDER
;
A
#
# COMPACT_ATOMS: atom_id res chain seq x y z
N MET A 1 1.10 -41.21 -29.34
CA MET A 1 2.21 -40.23 -29.48
C MET A 1 3.46 -40.65 -28.67
N LYS A 2 4.69 -40.39 -29.18
CA LYS A 2 5.94 -40.63 -28.43
C LYS A 2 6.51 -39.31 -27.90
N ILE A 3 6.73 -39.22 -26.59
CA ILE A 3 7.28 -38.03 -25.95
C ILE A 3 8.65 -38.39 -25.37
N THR A 4 9.59 -37.49 -25.57
CA THR A 4 10.96 -37.63 -25.08
C THR A 4 11.23 -36.54 -24.06
N VAL A 5 11.62 -36.94 -22.85
CA VAL A 5 12.05 -36.00 -21.80
C VAL A 5 13.48 -36.32 -21.40
N TRP A 6 14.26 -35.26 -21.14
CA TRP A 6 15.62 -35.36 -20.64
C TRP A 6 15.60 -35.26 -19.12
N ALA A 7 16.28 -36.19 -18.43
CA ALA A 7 16.51 -36.07 -17.00
C ALA A 7 17.42 -34.86 -16.70
N ARG A 8 17.24 -34.24 -15.52
CA ARG A 8 18.07 -33.13 -15.04
C ARG A 8 19.54 -33.58 -15.06
N GLY A 9 20.42 -32.78 -15.68
CA GLY A 9 21.83 -33.13 -15.93
C GLY A 9 22.15 -33.77 -17.29
N ARG A 10 21.17 -33.96 -18.20
CA ARG A 10 21.34 -34.50 -19.58
C ARG A 10 21.87 -35.94 -19.69
N TRP A 11 21.92 -36.70 -18.59
CA TRP A 11 22.56 -38.03 -18.62
C TRP A 11 21.63 -39.18 -19.00
N ARG A 12 20.30 -38.98 -19.01
CA ARG A 12 19.34 -40.01 -19.40
C ARG A 12 18.19 -39.44 -20.23
N LYS A 13 17.90 -40.11 -21.34
CA LYS A 13 16.76 -39.83 -22.22
C LYS A 13 15.68 -40.86 -21.94
N VAL A 14 14.51 -40.42 -21.48
CA VAL A 14 13.37 -41.30 -21.23
C VAL A 14 12.33 -41.02 -22.32
N THR A 15 11.96 -42.07 -23.04
CA THR A 15 10.93 -42.02 -24.08
C THR A 15 9.73 -42.81 -23.59
N PHE A 16 8.57 -42.17 -23.54
CA PHE A 16 7.31 -42.81 -23.18
C PHE A 16 6.33 -42.73 -24.34
N SER A 17 5.50 -43.76 -24.46
CA SER A 17 4.41 -43.83 -25.44
C SER A 17 3.13 -43.48 -24.70
N VAL A 18 2.49 -42.40 -25.13
CA VAL A 18 1.18 -41.95 -24.63
C VAL A 18 0.14 -42.30 -25.69
N SER A 19 -1.03 -42.81 -25.29
CA SER A 19 -2.14 -43.02 -26.22
C SER A 19 -2.63 -41.69 -26.77
N ASP A 20 -3.14 -41.68 -28.00
CA ASP A 20 -3.59 -40.44 -28.64
C ASP A 20 -4.80 -39.85 -27.90
N GLU A 21 -5.68 -40.70 -27.36
CA GLU A 21 -6.79 -40.29 -26.48
C GLU A 21 -6.32 -39.53 -25.22
N LEU A 22 -5.22 -39.97 -24.60
CA LEU A 22 -4.68 -39.31 -23.41
C LEU A 22 -4.02 -37.98 -23.79
N TRP A 23 -3.39 -37.92 -24.95
CA TRP A 23 -2.78 -36.69 -25.47
C TRP A 23 -3.81 -35.61 -25.78
N GLU A 24 -4.90 -35.96 -26.47
CA GLU A 24 -6.00 -35.02 -26.74
C GLU A 24 -6.57 -34.43 -25.45
N ARG A 25 -6.71 -35.26 -24.41
CA ARG A 25 -7.18 -34.82 -23.10
C ARG A 25 -6.20 -33.87 -22.40
N ILE A 26 -4.90 -34.11 -22.55
CA ILE A 26 -3.86 -33.19 -22.06
C ILE A 26 -3.90 -31.87 -22.83
N GLU A 27 -4.08 -31.89 -24.15
CA GLU A 27 -4.19 -30.67 -24.95
C GLU A 27 -5.43 -29.85 -24.60
N GLU A 28 -6.58 -30.49 -24.39
CA GLU A 28 -7.82 -29.83 -23.99
C GLU A 28 -7.66 -29.11 -22.65
N VAL A 29 -7.10 -29.80 -21.65
CA VAL A 29 -6.82 -29.23 -20.32
C VAL A 29 -5.79 -28.11 -20.42
N SER A 30 -4.71 -28.31 -21.19
CA SER A 30 -3.65 -27.30 -21.36
C SER A 30 -4.19 -26.03 -22.00
N ARG A 31 -5.04 -26.16 -23.03
CA ARG A 31 -5.69 -25.02 -23.70
C ARG A 31 -6.63 -24.26 -22.77
N LYS A 32 -7.39 -24.98 -21.94
CA LYS A 32 -8.30 -24.38 -20.96
C LYS A 32 -7.58 -23.50 -19.93
N TRP A 33 -6.36 -23.89 -19.55
CA TRP A 33 -5.57 -23.21 -18.52
C TRP A 33 -4.40 -22.39 -19.08
N GLY A 34 -4.25 -22.29 -20.40
CA GLY A 34 -3.22 -21.48 -21.06
C GLY A 34 -1.80 -22.06 -21.03
N PHE A 35 -1.64 -23.35 -20.77
CA PHE A 35 -0.34 -24.03 -20.78
C PHE A 35 0.00 -24.62 -22.14
N LYS A 36 1.30 -24.78 -22.40
CA LYS A 36 1.75 -25.66 -23.49
C LYS A 36 1.61 -27.13 -23.06
N PRO A 37 1.11 -28.03 -23.92
CA PRO A 37 0.98 -29.45 -23.59
C PRO A 37 2.28 -30.08 -23.07
N GLU A 38 3.44 -29.66 -23.59
CA GLU A 38 4.75 -30.14 -23.15
C GLU A 38 5.12 -29.68 -21.73
N GLU A 39 4.69 -28.49 -21.33
CA GLU A 39 4.90 -27.96 -19.97
C GLU A 39 3.99 -28.67 -18.98
N ALA A 40 2.73 -28.90 -19.34
CA ALA A 40 1.79 -29.68 -18.54
C ALA A 40 2.33 -31.10 -18.29
N VAL A 41 2.87 -31.75 -19.32
CA VAL A 41 3.49 -33.09 -19.21
C VAL A 41 4.71 -33.07 -18.31
N ARG A 42 5.55 -32.03 -18.38
CA ARG A 42 6.68 -31.88 -17.45
C ARG A 42 6.20 -31.75 -16.01
N ILE A 43 5.20 -30.93 -15.74
CA ILE A 43 4.64 -30.73 -14.40
C ILE A 43 4.07 -32.04 -13.85
N ILE A 44 3.31 -32.78 -14.67
CA ILE A 44 2.71 -34.07 -14.30
C ILE A 44 3.78 -35.13 -14.01
N LEU A 45 4.82 -35.21 -14.85
CA LEU A 45 5.88 -36.22 -14.70
C LEU A 45 6.91 -35.90 -13.62
N LEU A 46 7.04 -34.62 -13.29
CA LEU A 46 7.97 -34.12 -12.28
C LEU A 46 7.24 -33.74 -10.98
N ASP A 47 5.98 -34.14 -10.80
CA ASP A 47 5.17 -33.99 -9.58
C ASP A 47 5.46 -32.70 -8.77
N GLY A 48 5.45 -31.54 -9.44
CA GLY A 48 5.62 -30.26 -8.74
C GLY A 48 7.02 -29.97 -8.19
N TYR A 49 8.11 -30.56 -8.70
CA TYR A 49 9.46 -30.03 -8.48
C TYR A 49 9.60 -28.66 -9.18
N LEU A 50 9.04 -27.63 -8.54
CA LEU A 50 9.69 -26.33 -8.47
C LEU A 50 11.12 -26.62 -8.02
N ASP A 51 12.06 -26.31 -8.89
CA ASP A 51 13.49 -26.38 -8.61
C ASP A 51 13.79 -25.46 -7.42
N GLU A 52 13.74 -26.03 -6.22
CA GLU A 52 14.40 -25.68 -4.96
C GLU A 52 13.60 -26.39 -3.87
N GLU A 53 14.15 -27.47 -3.30
CA GLU A 53 13.80 -27.84 -1.94
C GLU A 53 14.11 -26.60 -1.12
N ALA A 54 13.10 -25.76 -0.85
CA ALA A 54 13.25 -24.66 0.06
C ALA A 54 13.80 -25.28 1.36
N ASP A 55 15.05 -24.95 1.69
CA ASP A 55 15.72 -25.53 2.86
C ASP A 55 14.79 -25.22 4.04
N GLU A 56 14.29 -26.26 4.70
CA GLU A 56 13.33 -26.10 5.78
C GLU A 56 13.88 -25.17 6.87
N ARG A 57 15.21 -25.08 6.97
CA ARG A 57 15.94 -24.11 7.80
C ARG A 57 15.86 -22.67 7.28
N GLU A 58 15.88 -22.46 5.97
CA GLU A 58 15.68 -21.13 5.37
C GLU A 58 14.23 -20.67 5.57
N ILE A 59 13.25 -21.56 5.44
CA ILE A 59 11.85 -21.24 5.75
C ILE A 59 11.71 -20.87 7.23
N GLU A 60 12.22 -21.70 8.14
CA GLU A 60 12.14 -21.44 9.59
C GLU A 60 12.84 -20.12 9.98
N LYS A 61 13.96 -19.79 9.31
CA LYS A 61 14.65 -18.51 9.51
C LYS A 61 13.80 -17.33 9.03
N LEU A 62 13.18 -17.43 7.85
CA LEU A 62 12.31 -16.39 7.31
C LEU A 62 11.08 -16.17 8.19
N GLU A 63 10.46 -17.24 8.70
CA GLU A 63 9.34 -17.14 9.63
C GLU A 63 9.72 -16.41 10.92
N ARG A 64 10.92 -16.71 11.46
CA ARG A 64 11.43 -15.99 12.65
C ARG A 64 11.68 -14.52 12.36
N GLU A 65 12.31 -14.20 11.23
CA GLU A 65 12.57 -12.81 10.82
C GLU A 65 11.26 -12.03 10.62
N ILE A 66 10.23 -12.65 10.02
CA ILE A 66 8.90 -12.06 9.90
C ILE A 66 8.30 -11.79 11.28
N GLY A 67 8.35 -12.75 12.21
CA GLY A 67 7.85 -12.55 13.56
C GLY A 67 8.54 -11.40 14.32
N GLU A 68 9.87 -11.26 14.18
CA GLU A 68 10.60 -10.13 14.75
C GLU A 68 10.19 -8.79 14.11
N LEU A 69 9.96 -8.77 12.80
CA LEU A 69 9.52 -7.58 12.08
C LEU A 69 8.10 -7.16 12.51
N GLU A 70 7.20 -8.11 12.67
CA GLU A 70 5.84 -7.87 13.17
C GLU A 70 5.86 -7.28 14.58
N GLU A 71 6.69 -7.82 15.49
CA GLU A 71 6.82 -7.28 16.85
C GLU A 71 7.37 -5.85 16.85
N ARG A 72 8.37 -5.57 15.99
CA ARG A 72 8.92 -4.22 15.82
C ARG A 72 7.90 -3.26 15.23
N LEU A 73 7.12 -3.70 14.24
CA LEU A 73 6.04 -2.92 13.65
C LEU A 73 5.01 -2.57 14.71
N TYR A 74 4.55 -3.54 15.51
CA TYR A 74 3.58 -3.31 16.57
C TYR A 74 4.09 -2.30 17.61
N LYS A 75 5.36 -2.41 18.02
CA LYS A 75 6.01 -1.42 18.91
C LYS A 75 6.08 -0.03 18.27
N LEU A 76 6.34 0.04 16.96
CA LEU A 76 6.38 1.30 16.23
C LEU A 76 4.99 1.92 16.14
N GLU A 77 3.97 1.15 15.75
CA GLU A 77 2.57 1.58 15.68
C GLU A 77 2.07 2.08 17.04
N GLY A 78 2.40 1.38 18.12
CA GLY A 78 2.09 1.79 19.49
C GLY A 78 2.71 3.15 19.87
N LYS A 79 3.87 3.51 19.30
CA LYS A 79 4.50 4.82 19.50
C LYS A 79 3.97 5.88 18.54
N TRP A 80 3.69 5.50 17.30
CA TRP A 80 3.24 6.42 16.24
C TRP A 80 1.81 6.88 16.48
N SER A 81 0.91 5.97 16.86
CA SER A 81 -0.51 6.29 17.04
C SER A 81 -0.74 7.48 18.00
N PRO A 82 -0.16 7.51 19.22
CA PRO A 82 -0.27 8.67 20.11
C PRO A 82 0.31 9.97 19.52
N LEU A 83 1.41 9.88 18.76
CA LEU A 83 2.01 11.05 18.09
C LEU A 83 1.07 11.60 17.01
N LYS A 84 0.41 10.72 16.23
CA LYS A 84 -0.61 11.11 15.25
C LYS A 84 -1.76 11.87 15.88
N PHE A 85 -2.30 11.33 16.98
CA PHE A 85 -3.41 11.98 17.66
C PHE A 85 -2.99 13.32 18.26
N ARG A 86 -1.84 13.39 18.94
CA ARG A 86 -1.34 14.65 19.51
C ARG A 86 -1.10 15.71 18.45
N SER A 87 -0.49 15.37 17.33
CA SER A 87 -0.24 16.32 16.25
C SER A 87 -1.54 16.79 15.59
N TYR A 88 -2.50 15.89 15.39
CA TYR A 88 -3.81 16.23 14.87
C TYR A 88 -4.56 17.22 15.78
N TYR A 89 -4.66 16.92 17.08
CA TYR A 89 -5.33 17.83 18.02
C TYR A 89 -4.60 19.16 18.16
N SER A 90 -3.26 19.15 18.17
CA SER A 90 -2.47 20.39 18.21
C SER A 90 -2.72 21.26 16.98
N ALA A 91 -2.85 20.66 15.79
CA ALA A 91 -3.18 21.38 14.57
C ALA A 91 -4.60 21.96 14.61
N LEU A 92 -5.56 21.19 15.11
CA LEU A 92 -6.95 21.63 15.28
C LEU A 92 -7.06 22.81 16.27
N ASP A 93 -6.37 22.72 17.41
CA ASP A 93 -6.35 23.78 18.42
C ASP A 93 -5.72 25.06 17.86
N ASN A 94 -4.62 24.95 17.10
CA ASN A 94 -4.00 26.09 16.45
C ASN A 94 -4.93 26.73 15.40
N GLN A 95 -5.71 25.94 14.67
CA GLN A 95 -6.70 26.45 13.73
C GLN A 95 -7.82 27.21 14.45
N ASN A 96 -8.34 26.66 15.55
CA ASN A 96 -9.37 27.33 16.38
C ASN A 96 -8.86 28.65 16.95
N LEU A 97 -7.59 28.67 17.40
CA LEU A 97 -6.93 29.89 17.86
C LEU A 97 -6.80 30.92 16.74
N ALA A 98 -6.40 30.50 15.54
CA ALA A 98 -6.28 31.37 14.37
C ALA A 98 -7.64 32.02 14.01
N ILE A 99 -8.73 31.26 14.02
CA ILE A 99 -10.09 31.78 13.81
C ILE A 99 -10.43 32.84 14.86
N THR A 100 -10.19 32.53 16.13
CA THR A 100 -10.50 33.43 17.25
C THR A 100 -9.72 34.73 17.15
N LEU A 101 -8.41 34.65 16.88
CA LEU A 101 -7.54 35.81 16.72
C LEU A 101 -7.92 36.66 15.50
N SER A 102 -8.36 36.05 14.41
CA SER A 102 -8.87 36.76 13.23
C SER A 102 -10.10 37.62 13.60
N GLY A 103 -11.07 37.03 14.32
CA GLY A 103 -12.25 37.75 14.80
C GLY A 103 -11.90 38.93 15.73
N LEU A 104 -11.01 38.70 16.70
CA LEU A 104 -10.56 39.75 17.63
C LEU A 104 -9.79 40.87 16.91
N THR A 105 -8.99 40.53 15.91
CA THR A 105 -8.24 41.51 15.11
C THR A 105 -9.18 42.40 14.30
N ALA A 106 -10.20 41.80 13.66
CA ALA A 106 -11.23 42.54 12.93
C ALA A 106 -12.04 43.45 13.86
N GLU A 107 -12.42 42.97 15.04
CA GLU A 107 -13.12 43.77 16.04
C GLU A 107 -12.26 44.93 16.56
N ASN A 108 -10.96 44.70 16.80
CA ASN A 108 -10.05 45.76 17.23
C ASN A 108 -9.94 46.87 16.18
N ARG A 109 -9.79 46.52 14.89
CA ARG A 109 -9.78 47.49 13.79
C ARG A 109 -11.05 48.31 13.75
N ARG A 110 -12.22 47.65 13.82
CA ARG A 110 -13.53 48.31 13.85
C ARG A 110 -13.64 49.30 15.01
N LEU A 111 -13.30 48.87 16.23
CA LEU A 111 -13.38 49.71 17.43
C LEU A 111 -12.42 50.91 17.36
N ARG A 112 -11.19 50.71 16.86
CA ARG A 112 -10.23 51.80 16.66
C ARG A 112 -10.75 52.82 15.65
N GLY A 113 -11.35 52.36 14.55
CA GLY A 113 -12.01 53.23 13.58
C GLY A 113 -13.13 54.06 14.20
N MET A 114 -13.99 53.43 15.02
CA MET A 114 -15.06 54.15 15.75
C MET A 114 -14.52 55.19 16.73
N LEU A 115 -13.38 54.94 17.36
CA LEU A 115 -12.73 55.83 18.33
C LEU A 115 -11.73 56.82 17.69
N ASN A 116 -11.62 56.82 16.36
CA ASN A 116 -10.64 57.62 15.60
C ASN A 116 -9.19 57.43 16.09
N LEU A 117 -8.87 56.21 16.53
CA LEU A 117 -7.54 55.79 16.95
C LEU A 117 -6.77 55.23 15.75
N PRO A 118 -5.43 55.39 15.69
CA PRO A 118 -4.64 54.82 14.62
C PRO A 118 -4.76 53.29 14.59
N GLU A 119 -4.73 52.70 13.39
CA GLU A 119 -4.70 51.25 13.25
C GLU A 119 -3.44 50.66 13.89
N ARG A 120 -3.58 49.43 14.40
CA ARG A 120 -2.45 48.64 14.87
C ARG A 120 -1.98 47.71 13.76
N ASP A 121 -0.66 47.57 13.67
CA ASP A 121 -0.03 46.57 12.83
C ASP A 121 -0.20 45.17 13.46
N PHE A 122 -0.85 44.29 12.71
CA PHE A 122 -1.03 42.89 13.04
C PHE A 122 -0.46 41.96 11.96
N SER A 123 0.32 42.46 10.99
CA SER A 123 0.75 41.70 9.81
C SER A 123 1.43 40.37 10.17
N ARG A 124 2.30 40.37 11.19
CA ARG A 124 2.95 39.14 11.66
C ARG A 124 1.97 38.12 12.25
N ALA A 125 0.93 38.58 12.93
CA ALA A 125 -0.11 37.71 13.47
C ALA A 125 -1.00 37.18 12.34
N GLU A 126 -1.31 38.01 11.35
CA GLU A 126 -2.10 37.63 10.17
C GLU A 126 -1.40 36.56 9.33
N GLU A 127 -0.09 36.67 9.12
CA GLU A 127 0.71 35.63 8.45
C GLU A 127 0.57 34.26 9.14
N LEU A 128 0.65 34.24 10.47
CA LEU A 128 0.49 33.02 11.26
C LEU A 128 -0.96 32.49 11.22
N ILE A 129 -1.94 33.38 11.30
CA ILE A 129 -3.36 33.03 11.18
C ILE A 129 -3.61 32.38 9.82
N HIS A 130 -3.15 32.99 8.72
CA HIS A 130 -3.31 32.46 7.38
C HIS A 130 -2.64 31.09 7.20
N TYR A 131 -1.44 30.91 7.77
CA TYR A 131 -0.74 29.63 7.75
C TYR A 131 -1.58 28.50 8.37
N TYR A 132 -2.15 28.72 9.56
CA TYR A 132 -2.93 27.69 10.26
C TYR A 132 -4.34 27.51 9.68
N MET A 133 -4.93 28.55 9.09
CA MET A 133 -6.19 28.44 8.34
C MET A 133 -6.02 27.56 7.09
N ALA A 134 -4.96 27.78 6.30
CA ALA A 134 -4.66 27.02 5.09
C ALA A 134 -4.26 25.55 5.35
N LEU A 135 -3.92 25.21 6.59
CA LEU A 135 -3.64 23.85 7.02
C LEU A 135 -4.93 23.01 7.12
N GLY A 136 -6.04 23.63 7.52
CA GLY A 136 -7.36 22.99 7.58
C GLY A 136 -7.95 22.73 6.19
N ASP A 137 -7.82 23.69 5.28
CA ASP A 137 -8.37 23.60 3.91
C ASP A 137 -7.67 22.58 3.02
N ARG A 138 -6.38 22.32 3.24
CA ARG A 138 -5.65 21.31 2.47
C ARG A 138 -6.06 19.89 2.82
N GLY A 139 -6.81 19.69 3.91
CA GLY A 139 -6.99 18.41 4.54
C GLY A 139 -5.63 17.81 4.92
N PHE A 140 -5.55 17.14 6.05
CA PHE A 140 -4.56 16.07 6.13
C PHE A 140 -5.05 14.99 5.12
N LYS A 141 -4.77 15.17 3.82
CA LYS A 141 -4.65 14.07 2.86
C LYS A 141 -3.45 13.26 3.34
N GLY A 142 -3.65 12.51 4.42
CA GLY A 142 -2.90 11.30 4.62
C GLY A 142 -3.14 10.50 3.35
N GLU A 143 -2.07 10.16 2.67
CA GLU A 143 -2.04 9.08 1.72
C GLU A 143 -2.38 7.79 2.50
N THR A 144 -3.63 7.63 2.90
CA THR A 144 -4.20 6.33 3.18
C THR A 144 -4.37 5.70 1.81
N GLY A 145 -3.37 4.93 1.41
CA GLY A 145 -3.44 4.04 0.26
C GLY A 145 -4.55 3.01 0.47
N THR A 146 -5.77 3.40 0.12
CA THR A 146 -6.89 2.52 -0.28
C THR A 146 -7.87 3.37 -1.08
N GLY A 147 -7.41 3.87 -2.24
CA GLY A 147 -8.28 4.43 -3.27
C GLY A 147 -8.92 3.29 -4.06
N GLY A 148 -9.94 2.65 -3.46
CA GLY A 148 -10.84 1.79 -4.21
C GLY A 148 -11.49 2.61 -5.32
N LYS A 149 -11.24 2.20 -6.58
CA LYS A 149 -11.98 2.66 -7.75
C LYS A 149 -13.49 2.50 -7.47
N ARG A 150 -14.20 3.61 -7.33
CA ARG A 150 -15.61 3.66 -7.71
C ARG A 150 -15.66 4.40 -9.02
N GLY A 151 -15.95 3.62 -10.07
CA GLY A 151 -16.37 4.19 -11.34
C GLY A 151 -17.67 4.95 -11.14
N GLU A 152 -17.83 5.99 -11.95
CA GLU A 152 -19.10 6.45 -12.46
C GLU A 152 -18.76 7.13 -13.79
N ASP A 153 -18.68 6.28 -14.81
CA ASP A 153 -19.07 6.65 -16.17
C ASP A 153 -20.59 6.85 -16.18
N GLU A 154 -21.04 7.72 -17.10
CA GLU A 154 -22.41 7.92 -17.58
C GLU A 154 -23.36 8.77 -16.71
N ARG A 155 -23.44 10.07 -17.03
CA ARG A 155 -24.50 10.64 -17.90
C ARG A 155 -24.31 12.14 -18.15
#